data_AF-A0A967Z8V5-F1
#
_entry.id   AF-A0A967Z8V5-F1
#
_cell.length_a   1.000
_cell.length_b   1.000
_cell.length_c   1.000
_cell.angle_alpha   90.00
_cell.angle_beta   90.00
_cell.angle_gamma   90.00
#
_symmetry.space_group_name_H-M   'P 1'
#
loop_
_entity.id
_entity.type
_entity.pdbx_description
1 polymer ?
#
loop_
_entity_poly.entity_id
_entity_poly.type
_entity_poly.pdbx_seq_one_letter_code
_entity_poly.pdbx_strand_id
1 'polypeptide(L)'
;MRKIESNVMPGSSLGYQLVILTVVDVIKGEAPQEITIKRVGLTENEELLFTEFSPNFYNGERFIICLVPKEDNYHLMLGFYRGKFVIENGLIKDTNIPLAHFKRMIHEILDGTRSHFPPELPRPIFVNSKSMRNNLTTFKGQNEFTIAQVGSHLDGQFETYNETWNPNNLPVKFRYNHSNVPVIVSDSTVMARIQDAFDVWNAVPMSFLNLEFDDPATTNEGLVSNQTNVILWRDLGIGGFIAVETPNPSSRNEGPESKVGSDISFNYNATNGRDPAGWHFGSSPPSTRTFANIDFADVLVHELGHTQGLNHTNLNTTIMYSQWPQVQVFPLRTLANGDKAGRVYQHTEASGTVDFDMVWTANPEMQVVGDVTIASGKLLEIEEGKTIKFNSAKKLTINGTLNVNGQSGSEVTFTRTGTSGTWSGIQFQTGSSGTIAYATIEHATKGVFVSNTNNVTIDNCTIQNFTEQGIYAQSSALTIKNSTINNPGAGSHAVIVTGVAPVSAAANVFNNIIENPGNIGLEVSNNLDGVQVHDNTIRNCAYGVNLGLSNAEIFNNYIEDCSNGGIRILQDATPDIHDNDILLIPQGCSLIRASHRI
;
A
#
# COMPACT_ATOMS: atom_id res chain seq x y z
N MET A 1 36.41 7.96 -24.65
CA MET A 1 35.61 8.69 -23.65
C MET A 1 36.20 10.08 -23.45
N ARG A 2 35.36 11.12 -23.33
CA ARG A 2 35.76 12.53 -23.33
C ARG A 2 35.94 13.10 -21.92
N LYS A 3 34.95 12.89 -21.04
CA LYS A 3 34.92 13.47 -19.70
C LYS A 3 34.09 12.61 -18.74
N ILE A 4 34.42 12.68 -17.46
CA ILE A 4 33.64 12.18 -16.34
C ILE A 4 33.30 13.36 -15.43
N GLU A 5 32.04 13.47 -15.01
CA GLU A 5 31.57 14.46 -14.04
C GLU A 5 30.90 13.74 -12.87
N SER A 6 31.41 13.94 -11.64
CA SER A 6 30.86 13.36 -10.42
C SER A 6 29.96 14.39 -9.72
N ASN A 7 28.79 13.96 -9.25
CA ASN A 7 27.88 14.78 -8.45
C ASN A 7 27.43 13.99 -7.22
N VAL A 8 27.93 14.42 -6.06
CA VAL A 8 27.64 13.83 -4.76
C VAL A 8 26.68 14.78 -4.03
N MET A 9 25.48 14.31 -3.69
CA MET A 9 24.45 15.15 -3.04
C MET A 9 24.60 15.13 -1.51
N PRO A 10 24.77 16.28 -0.83
CA PRO A 10 24.99 16.33 0.62
C PRO A 10 23.78 15.80 1.39
N GLY A 11 24.00 14.86 2.32
CA GLY A 11 22.95 14.32 3.20
C GLY A 11 22.11 13.18 2.60
N SER A 12 22.42 12.74 1.38
CA SER A 12 21.87 11.50 0.78
C SER A 12 22.96 10.44 0.67
N SER A 13 22.63 9.16 0.84
CA SER A 13 23.61 8.08 0.84
C SER A 13 24.22 7.75 -0.53
N LEU A 14 23.80 8.39 -1.64
CA LEU A 14 24.23 8.08 -3.02
C LEU A 14 24.19 9.29 -3.97
N GLY A 15 25.31 9.53 -4.67
CA GLY A 15 25.45 10.45 -5.81
C GLY A 15 25.38 9.76 -7.19
N TYR A 16 25.72 10.49 -8.25
CA TYR A 16 25.80 9.99 -9.62
C TYR A 16 27.00 10.55 -10.39
N GLN A 17 27.41 9.85 -11.45
CA GLN A 17 28.49 10.22 -12.34
C GLN A 17 27.98 10.28 -13.79
N LEU A 18 28.22 11.38 -14.49
CA LEU A 18 27.96 11.51 -15.92
C LEU A 18 29.24 11.17 -16.70
N VAL A 19 29.13 10.24 -17.65
CA VAL A 19 30.21 9.84 -18.54
C VAL A 19 29.88 10.33 -19.94
N ILE A 20 30.67 11.28 -20.43
CA ILE A 20 30.47 11.90 -21.73
C ILE A 20 31.38 11.20 -22.75
N LEU A 21 30.78 10.62 -23.76
CA LEU A 21 31.42 9.82 -24.79
C LEU A 21 31.39 10.53 -26.14
N THR A 22 32.55 10.68 -26.76
CA THR A 22 32.63 11.02 -28.18
C THR A 22 32.53 9.74 -29.00
N VAL A 23 31.58 9.71 -29.94
CA VAL A 23 31.44 8.59 -30.89
C VAL A 23 32.44 8.78 -32.01
N VAL A 24 33.36 7.82 -32.14
CA VAL A 24 34.44 7.85 -33.13
C VAL A 24 34.16 6.94 -34.32
N ASP A 25 33.23 5.99 -34.17
CA ASP A 25 32.82 5.05 -35.20
C ASP A 25 31.51 4.36 -34.79
N VAL A 26 30.70 3.92 -35.76
CA VAL A 26 29.43 3.21 -35.56
C VAL A 26 29.46 1.91 -36.35
N ILE A 27 29.39 0.78 -35.65
CA ILE A 27 29.44 -0.56 -36.29
C ILE A 27 28.08 -0.91 -36.92
N LYS A 28 26.98 -0.57 -36.24
CA LYS A 28 25.61 -0.79 -36.74
C LYS A 28 24.66 0.27 -36.18
N GLY A 29 23.71 0.68 -37.02
CA GLY A 29 22.68 1.66 -36.68
C GLY A 29 23.18 3.09 -36.82
N GLU A 30 22.53 4.02 -36.12
CA GLU A 30 22.88 5.43 -36.06
C GLU A 30 23.13 5.84 -34.61
N ALA A 31 24.07 6.77 -34.41
CA ALA A 31 24.38 7.32 -33.10
C ALA A 31 24.77 8.81 -33.23
N PRO A 32 24.44 9.65 -32.24
CA PRO A 32 24.86 11.05 -32.22
C PRO A 32 26.39 11.15 -32.04
N GLN A 33 26.96 12.32 -32.37
CA GLN A 33 28.41 12.57 -32.22
C GLN A 33 28.88 12.49 -30.76
N GLU A 34 27.99 12.78 -29.82
CA GLU A 34 28.25 12.71 -28.40
C GLU A 34 27.10 11.99 -27.67
N ILE A 35 27.46 11.17 -26.68
CA ILE A 35 26.53 10.39 -25.86
C ILE A 35 26.88 10.61 -24.40
N THR A 36 25.88 10.91 -23.58
CA THR A 36 26.04 11.05 -22.14
C THR A 36 25.42 9.85 -21.43
N ILE A 37 26.23 9.12 -20.67
CA ILE A 37 25.80 7.99 -19.84
C ILE A 37 25.75 8.42 -18.38
N LYS A 38 24.58 8.36 -17.74
CA LYS A 38 24.43 8.58 -16.30
C LYS A 38 24.63 7.27 -15.53
N ARG A 39 25.60 7.24 -14.63
CA ARG A 39 25.90 6.13 -13.71
C ARG A 39 25.48 6.53 -12.30
N VAL A 40 24.57 5.78 -11.69
CA VAL A 40 24.07 6.06 -10.33
C VAL A 40 24.79 5.18 -9.30
N GLY A 41 24.76 5.57 -8.02
CA GLY A 41 25.38 4.81 -6.95
C GLY A 41 26.85 5.19 -6.70
N LEU A 42 27.17 6.46 -6.87
CA LEU A 42 28.47 7.04 -6.53
C LEU A 42 28.49 7.36 -5.02
N THR A 43 29.46 6.83 -4.27
CA THR A 43 29.60 7.16 -2.84
C THR A 43 30.15 8.57 -2.66
N GLU A 44 30.12 9.05 -1.41
CA GLU A 44 30.77 10.33 -1.05
C GLU A 44 32.28 10.34 -1.36
N ASN A 45 32.92 9.18 -1.44
CA ASN A 45 34.33 9.01 -1.82
C ASN A 45 34.53 8.84 -3.33
N GLU A 46 33.50 9.09 -4.15
CA GLU A 46 33.50 8.87 -5.61
C GLU A 46 33.74 7.42 -6.06
N GLU A 47 33.46 6.45 -5.19
CA GLU A 47 33.51 5.04 -5.55
C GLU A 47 32.14 4.57 -6.06
N LEU A 48 32.12 3.75 -7.12
CA LEU A 48 30.86 3.19 -7.62
C LEU A 48 30.54 1.88 -6.93
N LEU A 49 29.35 1.82 -6.34
CA LEU A 49 28.89 0.62 -5.65
C LEU A 49 28.57 -0.54 -6.60
N PHE A 50 28.31 -0.27 -7.87
CA PHE A 50 27.78 -1.24 -8.84
C PHE A 50 28.73 -1.50 -10.02
N THR A 51 30.02 -1.77 -9.75
CA THR A 51 31.04 -2.05 -10.80
C THR A 51 30.77 -3.33 -11.60
N GLU A 52 29.91 -4.21 -11.08
CA GLU A 52 29.50 -5.47 -11.71
C GLU A 52 28.45 -5.28 -12.83
N PHE A 53 27.64 -4.22 -12.76
CA PHE A 53 26.61 -3.90 -13.76
C PHE A 53 26.95 -2.68 -14.61
N SER A 54 27.72 -1.73 -14.07
CA SER A 54 28.18 -0.54 -14.80
C SER A 54 29.71 -0.57 -14.93
N PRO A 55 30.27 -0.90 -16.11
CA PRO A 55 31.71 -1.03 -16.25
C PRO A 55 32.41 0.28 -15.91
N ASN A 56 33.60 0.22 -15.31
CA ASN A 56 34.39 1.42 -15.06
C ASN A 56 34.78 2.09 -16.37
N PHE A 57 34.84 3.42 -16.37
CA PHE A 57 35.30 4.23 -17.50
C PHE A 57 36.49 5.08 -17.06
N TYR A 58 37.48 5.23 -17.93
CA TYR A 58 38.68 6.03 -17.65
C TYR A 58 38.88 7.11 -18.71
N ASN A 59 39.24 8.33 -18.28
CA ASN A 59 39.38 9.47 -19.21
C ASN A 59 40.40 9.10 -20.31
N GLY A 60 40.01 9.28 -21.57
CA GLY A 60 40.83 8.90 -22.74
C GLY A 60 40.71 7.44 -23.20
N GLU A 61 39.99 6.58 -22.49
CA GLU A 61 39.83 5.18 -22.86
C GLU A 61 38.99 5.01 -24.15
N ARG A 62 39.40 4.05 -25.01
CA ARG A 62 38.67 3.65 -26.20
C ARG A 62 38.03 2.28 -25.99
N PHE A 63 36.79 2.14 -26.40
CA PHE A 63 36.04 0.89 -26.24
C PHE A 63 34.87 0.82 -27.22
N ILE A 64 34.33 -0.38 -27.39
CA ILE A 64 33.06 -0.64 -28.10
C ILE A 64 31.98 -0.90 -27.08
N ILE A 65 30.81 -0.27 -27.26
CA ILE A 65 29.60 -0.52 -26.47
C ILE A 65 28.40 -0.72 -27.40
N CYS A 66 27.38 -1.45 -26.92
CA CYS A 66 26.10 -1.57 -27.61
C CYS A 66 25.05 -0.71 -26.89
N LEU A 67 24.30 0.06 -27.68
CA LEU A 67 23.30 0.99 -27.18
C LEU A 67 21.95 0.63 -27.78
N VAL A 68 20.90 0.68 -26.95
CA VAL A 68 19.51 0.52 -27.37
C VAL A 68 18.86 1.90 -27.40
N PRO A 69 18.31 2.34 -28.55
CA PRO A 69 17.56 3.58 -28.61
C PRO A 69 16.24 3.47 -27.82
N LYS A 70 15.85 4.55 -27.12
CA LYS A 70 14.56 4.71 -26.45
C LYS A 70 14.10 6.15 -26.57
N GLU A 71 13.01 6.40 -27.31
CA GLU A 71 12.42 7.73 -27.56
C GLU A 71 13.47 8.81 -27.83
N ASP A 72 13.84 9.61 -26.82
CA ASP A 72 14.80 10.72 -26.90
C ASP A 72 16.19 10.42 -26.29
N ASN A 73 16.50 9.16 -25.95
CA ASN A 73 17.72 8.74 -25.25
C ASN A 73 18.27 7.37 -25.71
N TYR A 74 19.46 7.01 -25.20
CA TYR A 74 20.07 5.70 -25.40
C TYR A 74 20.30 4.99 -24.07
N HIS A 75 19.86 3.74 -23.97
CA HIS A 75 20.24 2.85 -22.86
C HIS A 75 21.47 2.03 -23.24
N LEU A 76 22.36 1.80 -22.27
CA LEU A 76 23.43 0.84 -22.42
C LEU A 76 22.84 -0.57 -22.35
N MET A 77 22.97 -1.35 -23.43
CA MET A 77 22.54 -2.74 -23.40
C MET A 77 23.53 -3.54 -22.55
N LEU A 78 23.12 -3.89 -21.33
CA LEU A 78 23.86 -4.77 -20.44
C LEU A 78 23.32 -6.19 -20.61
N GLY A 79 23.85 -6.94 -21.58
CA GLY A 79 23.21 -8.20 -21.93
C GLY A 79 23.97 -9.20 -22.81
N PHE A 80 25.14 -8.85 -23.35
CA PHE A 80 26.07 -9.88 -23.80
C PHE A 80 27.43 -9.56 -23.20
N TYR A 81 27.78 -10.26 -22.11
CA TYR A 81 29.16 -10.43 -21.65
C TYR A 81 29.93 -9.11 -21.52
N ARG A 82 29.64 -8.34 -20.45
CA ARG A 82 30.23 -7.01 -20.19
C ARG A 82 30.18 -6.12 -21.44
N GLY A 83 29.04 -5.45 -21.67
CA GLY A 83 28.74 -4.65 -22.88
C GLY A 83 29.68 -3.48 -23.24
N LYS A 84 30.92 -3.48 -22.75
CA LYS A 84 32.05 -2.61 -23.06
C LYS A 84 33.30 -3.47 -23.35
N PHE A 85 33.82 -3.42 -24.58
CA PHE A 85 35.09 -4.04 -24.98
C PHE A 85 36.18 -2.98 -25.08
N VAL A 86 37.14 -3.00 -24.15
CA VAL A 86 38.24 -2.03 -24.13
C VAL A 86 39.21 -2.28 -25.28
N ILE A 87 39.66 -1.20 -25.93
CA ILE A 87 40.61 -1.25 -27.03
C ILE A 87 41.95 -0.76 -26.53
N GLU A 88 42.97 -1.61 -26.63
CA GLU A 88 44.35 -1.31 -26.25
C GLU A 88 45.29 -1.70 -27.39
N ASN A 89 46.11 -0.76 -27.86
CA ASN A 89 47.04 -0.96 -28.99
C ASN A 89 46.39 -1.54 -30.27
N GLY A 90 45.12 -1.19 -30.54
CA GLY A 90 44.37 -1.66 -31.71
C GLY A 90 43.75 -3.04 -31.58
N LEU A 91 43.89 -3.69 -30.42
CA LEU A 91 43.34 -5.00 -30.09
C LEU A 91 42.20 -4.88 -29.06
N ILE A 92 41.33 -5.88 -29.00
CA ILE A 92 40.44 -6.05 -27.85
C ILE A 92 41.32 -6.46 -26.65
N LYS A 93 41.25 -5.67 -25.57
CA LYS A 93 42.08 -5.84 -24.38
C LYS A 93 42.00 -7.27 -23.85
N ASP A 94 43.13 -7.78 -23.38
CA ASP A 94 43.32 -9.15 -22.88
C ASP A 94 43.11 -10.26 -23.94
N THR A 95 43.12 -9.90 -25.23
CA THR A 95 43.01 -10.85 -26.34
C THR A 95 43.99 -10.50 -27.47
N ASN A 96 44.18 -11.44 -28.40
CA ASN A 96 44.91 -11.20 -29.65
C ASN A 96 43.98 -10.78 -30.81
N ILE A 97 42.76 -10.30 -30.52
CA ILE A 97 41.74 -10.02 -31.54
C ILE A 97 41.85 -8.56 -32.01
N PRO A 98 42.17 -8.28 -33.29
CA PRO A 98 42.19 -6.92 -33.82
C PRO A 98 40.80 -6.28 -33.88
N LEU A 99 40.72 -4.97 -33.65
CA LEU A 99 39.46 -4.21 -33.72
C LEU A 99 38.70 -4.42 -35.04
N ALA A 100 39.40 -4.39 -36.18
CA ALA A 100 38.80 -4.60 -37.49
C ALA A 100 38.20 -6.02 -37.63
N HIS A 101 38.85 -7.02 -37.06
CA HIS A 101 38.35 -8.39 -37.06
C HIS A 101 37.10 -8.50 -36.17
N PHE A 102 37.12 -7.89 -34.98
CA PHE A 102 35.98 -7.91 -34.08
C PHE A 102 34.74 -7.24 -34.71
N LYS A 103 34.90 -6.11 -35.41
CA LYS A 103 33.82 -5.47 -36.17
C LYS A 103 33.24 -6.39 -37.23
N ARG A 104 34.09 -7.06 -38.02
CA ARG A 104 33.66 -8.02 -39.03
C ARG A 104 32.82 -9.14 -38.42
N MET A 105 33.26 -9.70 -37.30
CA MET A 105 32.53 -10.75 -36.59
C MET A 105 31.15 -10.30 -36.08
N ILE A 106 31.00 -9.03 -35.68
CA ILE A 106 29.68 -8.48 -35.33
C ILE A 106 28.75 -8.52 -36.56
N HIS A 107 29.24 -8.09 -37.73
CA HIS A 107 28.44 -8.19 -38.96
C HIS A 107 28.10 -9.64 -39.32
N GLU A 108 29.08 -10.55 -39.24
CA GLU A 108 28.88 -11.99 -39.49
C GLU A 108 27.83 -12.61 -38.55
N ILE A 109 27.73 -12.15 -37.30
CA ILE A 109 26.70 -12.64 -36.37
C ILE A 109 25.33 -12.08 -36.73
N LEU A 110 25.28 -10.82 -37.16
CA LEU A 110 24.03 -10.14 -37.47
C LEU A 110 23.42 -10.56 -38.81
N ASP A 111 24.24 -11.01 -39.76
CA ASP A 111 23.80 -11.57 -41.04
C ASP A 111 23.62 -13.10 -40.98
N GLY A 112 23.89 -13.71 -39.82
CA GLY A 112 23.71 -15.14 -39.55
C GLY A 112 24.81 -16.04 -40.11
N THR A 113 25.87 -15.50 -40.72
CA THR A 113 27.01 -16.30 -41.22
C THR A 113 27.91 -16.86 -40.11
N ARG A 114 27.79 -16.32 -38.88
CA ARG A 114 28.44 -16.81 -37.66
C ARG A 114 27.41 -16.93 -36.54
N SER A 115 27.43 -18.05 -35.82
CA SER A 115 26.48 -18.29 -34.73
C SER A 115 26.95 -17.79 -33.35
N HIS A 116 28.27 -17.68 -33.13
CA HIS A 116 28.82 -17.33 -31.82
C HIS A 116 30.16 -16.57 -31.90
N PHE A 117 30.43 -15.80 -30.84
CA PHE A 117 31.73 -15.19 -30.59
C PHE A 117 32.79 -16.22 -30.13
N PRO A 118 34.08 -16.03 -30.44
CA PRO A 118 35.17 -16.90 -30.04
C PRO A 118 35.32 -17.00 -28.51
N PRO A 119 35.76 -18.17 -28.00
CA PRO A 119 35.94 -18.39 -26.57
C PRO A 119 37.06 -17.58 -25.94
N GLU A 120 38.03 -17.08 -26.73
CA GLU A 120 39.10 -16.20 -26.26
C GLU A 120 38.61 -14.80 -25.85
N LEU A 121 37.36 -14.45 -26.15
CA LEU A 121 36.76 -13.23 -25.60
C LEU A 121 36.48 -13.42 -24.10
N PRO A 122 36.80 -12.42 -23.25
CA PRO A 122 36.65 -12.53 -21.79
C PRO A 122 35.24 -12.99 -21.36
N ARG A 123 35.18 -14.02 -20.49
CA ARG A 123 33.93 -14.63 -19.98
C ARG A 123 33.74 -14.39 -18.47
N PRO A 124 32.52 -14.17 -17.94
CA PRO A 124 32.29 -13.95 -16.50
C PRO A 124 32.39 -15.24 -15.68
N ILE A 125 32.79 -15.07 -14.40
CA ILE A 125 32.64 -16.06 -13.32
C ILE A 125 31.17 -16.02 -12.86
N PHE A 126 30.49 -17.17 -12.85
CA PHE A 126 29.08 -17.28 -12.45
C PHE A 126 28.88 -16.96 -10.96
N VAL A 127 28.03 -15.97 -10.63
CA VAL A 127 27.55 -15.72 -9.26
C VAL A 127 26.12 -16.28 -9.14
N ASN A 128 25.85 -17.01 -8.06
CA ASN A 128 24.61 -17.79 -7.91
C ASN A 128 23.32 -16.94 -7.85
N SER A 129 22.20 -17.56 -8.24
CA SER A 129 20.85 -16.99 -8.37
C SER A 129 20.15 -16.54 -7.07
N LYS A 130 20.78 -16.71 -5.90
CA LYS A 130 20.32 -16.17 -4.62
C LYS A 130 20.89 -14.76 -4.37
N SER A 131 22.07 -14.46 -4.89
CA SER A 131 22.66 -13.12 -4.83
C SER A 131 22.03 -12.16 -5.84
N MET A 132 21.66 -12.64 -7.04
CA MET A 132 20.90 -11.82 -8.01
C MET A 132 19.53 -11.39 -7.48
N ARG A 133 18.85 -12.23 -6.69
CA ARG A 133 17.57 -11.86 -6.05
C ARG A 133 17.73 -10.76 -5.00
N ASN A 134 18.85 -10.73 -4.27
CA ASN A 134 19.14 -9.67 -3.31
C ASN A 134 19.68 -8.37 -3.95
N ASN A 135 20.10 -8.40 -5.21
CA ASN A 135 20.54 -7.21 -5.96
C ASN A 135 19.42 -6.63 -6.86
N LEU A 136 18.37 -7.39 -7.17
CA LEU A 136 17.15 -6.90 -7.84
C LEU A 136 16.26 -6.06 -6.92
N THR A 137 16.33 -6.26 -5.60
CA THR A 137 15.70 -5.38 -4.61
C THR A 137 16.33 -3.98 -4.55
N THR A 138 17.50 -3.77 -5.19
CA THR A 138 18.17 -2.47 -5.31
C THR A 138 17.76 -1.67 -6.56
N PHE A 139 16.87 -2.21 -7.42
CA PHE A 139 16.24 -1.51 -8.56
C PHE A 139 15.10 -0.54 -8.17
N LYS A 140 15.05 -0.11 -6.89
CA LYS A 140 14.12 0.88 -6.31
C LYS A 140 14.07 2.27 -6.98
N GLY A 141 14.71 2.48 -8.13
CA GLY A 141 15.03 3.81 -8.67
C GLY A 141 14.40 4.20 -10.00
N GLN A 142 13.67 3.33 -10.69
CA GLN A 142 12.82 3.75 -11.82
C GLN A 142 11.43 3.18 -11.58
N ASN A 143 10.57 4.06 -11.05
CA ASN A 143 9.12 4.02 -10.88
C ASN A 143 8.40 2.66 -10.79
N GLU A 144 7.48 2.59 -9.80
CA GLU A 144 6.23 1.81 -9.84
C GLU A 144 6.11 0.47 -9.10
N PHE A 145 6.80 0.25 -7.98
CA PHE A 145 6.34 -0.77 -7.03
C PHE A 145 6.21 -0.20 -5.62
N THR A 146 5.00 -0.18 -5.07
CA THR A 146 4.79 -0.01 -3.64
C THR A 146 4.87 -1.38 -2.99
N ILE A 147 6.00 -1.67 -2.32
CA ILE A 147 6.09 -2.77 -1.37
C ILE A 147 5.34 -2.31 -0.12
N ALA A 148 4.05 -2.54 -0.13
CA ALA A 148 3.23 -2.48 1.07
C ALA A 148 3.64 -3.65 1.96
N GLN A 149 4.33 -3.39 3.08
CA GLN A 149 4.41 -4.42 4.12
C GLN A 149 3.00 -4.60 4.67
N VAL A 150 2.29 -5.59 4.13
CA VAL A 150 1.11 -6.12 4.81
C VAL A 150 1.54 -6.50 6.23
N GLY A 151 0.85 -5.93 7.21
CA GLY A 151 1.08 -6.20 8.63
C GLY A 151 1.12 -7.70 8.90
N SER A 152 1.78 -8.11 10.00
CA SER A 152 2.11 -9.50 10.34
C SER A 152 0.93 -10.49 10.44
N HIS A 153 -0.30 -10.03 10.23
CA HIS A 153 -1.56 -10.76 10.31
C HIS A 153 -2.03 -11.30 8.96
N LEU A 154 -1.46 -10.83 7.85
CA LEU A 154 -1.58 -11.45 6.54
C LEU A 154 -0.38 -12.42 6.42
N ASP A 155 -0.64 -13.72 6.24
CA ASP A 155 0.37 -14.80 6.27
C ASP A 155 1.48 -14.71 5.17
N GLY A 156 1.76 -13.55 4.58
CA GLY A 156 2.75 -13.34 3.51
C GLY A 156 2.73 -11.91 3.01
N GLN A 157 3.69 -11.49 2.20
CA GLN A 157 3.80 -10.12 1.67
C GLN A 157 3.08 -9.96 0.31
N PHE A 158 2.32 -8.87 0.14
CA PHE A 158 1.80 -8.43 -1.17
C PHE A 158 2.57 -7.20 -1.62
N GLU A 159 3.19 -7.30 -2.79
CA GLU A 159 3.79 -6.14 -3.46
C GLU A 159 2.79 -5.63 -4.50
N THR A 160 2.74 -4.32 -4.74
CA THR A 160 1.84 -3.78 -5.77
C THR A 160 2.50 -2.78 -6.69
N TYR A 161 1.99 -2.65 -7.93
CA TYR A 161 2.49 -1.70 -8.92
C TYR A 161 1.87 -0.31 -8.70
N ASN A 162 2.53 0.82 -9.01
CA ASN A 162 1.93 2.15 -8.77
C ASN A 162 0.91 2.60 -9.84
N GLU A 163 1.02 2.14 -11.09
CA GLU A 163 0.19 2.63 -12.21
C GLU A 163 -1.23 2.05 -12.25
N THR A 164 -1.43 0.89 -11.62
CA THR A 164 -2.71 0.14 -11.60
C THR A 164 -3.79 0.74 -10.69
N TRP A 165 -3.49 1.84 -9.98
CA TRP A 165 -4.27 2.38 -8.85
C TRP A 165 -4.93 3.70 -9.23
N ASN A 166 -5.27 3.80 -10.52
CA ASN A 166 -5.85 4.98 -11.09
C ASN A 166 -7.38 4.84 -11.07
N PRO A 167 -8.11 5.62 -10.23
CA PRO A 167 -9.56 5.58 -10.17
C PRO A 167 -10.23 5.87 -11.52
N ASN A 168 -9.53 6.56 -12.44
CA ASN A 168 -10.02 6.86 -13.78
C ASN A 168 -10.17 5.61 -14.67
N ASN A 169 -9.59 4.47 -14.28
CA ASN A 169 -9.68 3.21 -15.01
C ASN A 169 -10.86 2.33 -14.55
N LEU A 170 -11.69 2.82 -13.63
CA LEU A 170 -12.86 2.13 -13.10
C LEU A 170 -14.17 2.79 -13.59
N PRO A 171 -15.21 2.02 -14.01
CA PRO A 171 -15.25 0.56 -14.12
C PRO A 171 -14.29 0.00 -15.18
N VAL A 172 -13.72 -1.18 -14.92
CA VAL A 172 -12.77 -1.81 -15.85
C VAL A 172 -13.55 -2.42 -17.01
N LYS A 173 -13.47 -1.78 -18.17
CA LYS A 173 -14.04 -2.37 -19.39
C LYS A 173 -13.10 -3.43 -19.93
N PHE A 174 -13.63 -4.62 -20.22
CA PHE A 174 -12.87 -5.68 -20.89
C PHE A 174 -13.52 -6.07 -22.21
N ARG A 175 -12.69 -6.32 -23.21
CA ARG A 175 -13.07 -6.99 -24.44
C ARG A 175 -12.55 -8.42 -24.44
N TYR A 176 -13.39 -9.36 -24.85
CA TYR A 176 -12.97 -10.74 -25.10
C TYR A 176 -12.60 -10.93 -26.57
N ASN A 177 -11.36 -11.32 -26.84
CA ASN A 177 -10.87 -11.72 -28.16
C ASN A 177 -10.74 -13.25 -28.20
N HIS A 178 -11.59 -13.87 -29.01
CA HIS A 178 -11.72 -15.33 -29.10
C HIS A 178 -10.69 -15.99 -30.05
N SER A 179 -9.76 -15.23 -30.63
CA SER A 179 -8.75 -15.77 -31.55
C SER A 179 -7.89 -16.80 -30.83
N ASN A 180 -7.70 -17.99 -31.41
CA ASN A 180 -6.94 -19.12 -30.85
C ASN A 180 -7.54 -19.77 -29.58
N VAL A 181 -8.77 -19.45 -29.21
CA VAL A 181 -9.52 -20.24 -28.20
C VAL A 181 -9.60 -21.70 -28.68
N PRO A 182 -9.47 -22.69 -27.78
CA PRO A 182 -9.65 -24.09 -28.15
C PRO A 182 -10.99 -24.35 -28.84
N VAL A 183 -10.96 -24.94 -30.04
CA VAL A 183 -12.14 -25.16 -30.91
C VAL A 183 -13.27 -25.97 -30.26
N ILE A 184 -12.95 -26.74 -29.22
CA ILE A 184 -13.91 -27.56 -28.45
C ILE A 184 -14.74 -26.75 -27.44
N VAL A 185 -14.42 -25.47 -27.23
CA VAL A 185 -15.09 -24.57 -26.27
C VAL A 185 -15.82 -23.47 -27.04
N SER A 186 -17.07 -23.20 -26.68
CA SER A 186 -17.82 -22.08 -27.28
C SER A 186 -17.48 -20.76 -26.61
N ASP A 187 -17.58 -19.66 -27.35
CA ASP A 187 -17.43 -18.30 -26.80
C ASP A 187 -18.40 -18.06 -25.65
N SER A 188 -19.64 -18.55 -25.74
CA SER A 188 -20.62 -18.46 -24.67
C SER A 188 -20.17 -19.14 -23.36
N THR A 189 -19.40 -20.23 -23.44
CA THR A 189 -18.86 -20.92 -22.27
C THR A 189 -17.73 -20.11 -21.63
N VAL A 190 -16.85 -19.53 -22.45
CA VAL A 190 -15.76 -18.67 -21.95
C VAL A 190 -16.31 -17.40 -21.33
N MET A 191 -17.27 -16.74 -21.98
CA MET A 191 -17.92 -15.54 -21.45
C MET A 191 -18.63 -15.80 -20.12
N ALA A 192 -19.34 -16.93 -19.99
CA ALA A 192 -19.94 -17.33 -18.72
C ALA A 192 -18.89 -17.51 -17.61
N ARG A 193 -17.73 -18.10 -17.94
CA ARG A 193 -16.63 -18.27 -16.97
C ARG A 193 -15.95 -16.96 -16.59
N ILE A 194 -15.81 -16.04 -17.54
CA ILE A 194 -15.33 -14.68 -17.26
C ILE A 194 -16.29 -14.04 -16.27
N GLN A 195 -17.61 -14.07 -16.53
CA GLN A 195 -18.59 -13.53 -15.60
C GLN A 195 -18.51 -14.18 -14.21
N ASP A 196 -18.45 -15.52 -14.13
CA ASP A 196 -18.33 -16.24 -12.85
C ASP A 196 -17.08 -15.80 -12.06
N ALA A 197 -15.93 -15.66 -12.72
CA ALA A 197 -14.68 -15.24 -12.09
C ALA A 197 -14.79 -13.84 -11.45
N PHE A 198 -15.41 -12.91 -12.17
CA PHE A 198 -15.69 -11.55 -11.71
C PHE A 198 -16.73 -11.53 -10.60
N ASP A 199 -17.80 -12.30 -10.72
CA ASP A 199 -18.85 -12.41 -9.70
C ASP A 199 -18.29 -12.94 -8.38
N VAL A 200 -17.38 -13.92 -8.41
CA VAL A 200 -16.70 -14.40 -7.20
C VAL A 200 -15.89 -13.29 -6.53
N TRP A 201 -15.25 -12.43 -7.32
CA TRP A 201 -14.60 -11.26 -6.76
C TRP A 201 -15.62 -10.26 -6.23
N ASN A 202 -16.64 -9.88 -7.00
CA ASN A 202 -17.71 -8.95 -6.58
C ASN A 202 -18.50 -9.42 -5.35
N ALA A 203 -18.58 -10.73 -5.12
CA ALA A 203 -19.24 -11.32 -3.96
C ALA A 203 -18.50 -11.07 -2.64
N VAL A 204 -17.23 -10.65 -2.68
CA VAL A 204 -16.48 -10.31 -1.48
C VAL A 204 -16.95 -8.95 -0.95
N PRO A 205 -17.33 -8.84 0.34
CA PRO A 205 -17.82 -7.59 0.91
C PRO A 205 -16.84 -6.48 0.66
N MET A 206 -17.36 -5.42 0.03
CA MET A 206 -16.52 -4.39 -0.53
C MET A 206 -15.55 -5.06 -1.53
N SER A 207 -16.01 -5.29 -2.75
CA SER A 207 -15.25 -5.82 -3.88
C SER A 207 -15.98 -5.44 -5.13
N PHE A 208 -15.37 -4.59 -5.96
CA PHE A 208 -16.05 -4.03 -7.12
C PHE A 208 -15.11 -4.06 -8.31
N LEU A 209 -15.15 -5.15 -9.05
CA LEU A 209 -14.68 -5.20 -10.42
C LEU A 209 -15.93 -5.09 -11.31
N ASN A 210 -16.24 -3.85 -11.69
CA ASN A 210 -17.31 -3.59 -12.64
C ASN A 210 -16.82 -3.97 -14.03
N LEU A 211 -17.48 -4.97 -14.61
CA LEU A 211 -17.21 -5.46 -15.96
C LEU A 211 -18.28 -4.94 -16.91
N GLU A 212 -17.83 -4.25 -17.95
CA GLU A 212 -18.65 -3.97 -19.13
C GLU A 212 -17.99 -4.69 -20.31
N PHE A 213 -18.76 -5.56 -20.96
CA PHE A 213 -18.34 -6.22 -22.20
C PHE A 213 -18.76 -5.37 -23.39
N ASP A 214 -17.80 -4.97 -24.22
CA ASP A 214 -18.10 -4.41 -25.55
C ASP A 214 -18.46 -5.56 -26.51
N ASP A 215 -19.63 -5.46 -27.17
CA ASP A 215 -19.99 -6.32 -28.32
C ASP A 215 -19.12 -5.91 -29.53
N PRO A 216 -18.47 -6.84 -30.27
CA PRO A 216 -17.33 -6.48 -31.12
C PRO A 216 -17.73 -5.79 -32.43
N ALA A 217 -17.04 -4.68 -32.75
CA ALA A 217 -16.82 -4.26 -34.13
C ALA A 217 -15.41 -4.70 -34.54
N THR A 218 -15.30 -5.40 -35.67
CA THR A 218 -14.10 -6.11 -36.14
C THR A 218 -13.35 -5.36 -37.25
N THR A 219 -12.03 -5.48 -37.32
CA THR A 219 -11.28 -5.32 -38.59
C THR A 219 -11.18 -6.64 -39.35
N ASN A 220 -10.55 -6.61 -40.53
CA ASN A 220 -10.28 -7.81 -41.34
C ASN A 220 -9.07 -8.64 -40.86
N GLU A 221 -8.38 -8.19 -39.80
CA GLU A 221 -7.60 -9.01 -38.84
C GLU A 221 -8.28 -9.01 -37.45
N GLY A 222 -9.33 -8.21 -37.28
CA GLY A 222 -10.25 -8.16 -36.12
C GLY A 222 -10.27 -6.87 -35.28
N LEU A 223 -9.33 -5.94 -35.39
CA LEU A 223 -8.92 -5.05 -34.29
C LEU A 223 -9.42 -3.58 -34.33
N VAL A 224 -10.44 -3.23 -33.55
CA VAL A 224 -10.79 -1.81 -33.32
C VAL A 224 -10.07 -1.30 -32.07
N SER A 225 -9.19 -0.31 -32.22
CA SER A 225 -8.60 0.41 -31.07
C SER A 225 -9.71 1.08 -30.24
N ASN A 226 -9.97 0.59 -29.03
CA ASN A 226 -10.80 1.24 -28.02
C ASN A 226 -10.03 1.26 -26.69
N GLN A 227 -10.28 2.26 -25.86
CA GLN A 227 -9.57 2.51 -24.59
C GLN A 227 -9.92 1.46 -23.50
N THR A 228 -9.74 0.17 -23.81
CA THR A 228 -10.33 -0.96 -23.07
C THR A 228 -9.26 -2.04 -22.83
N ASN A 229 -9.37 -2.77 -21.72
CA ASN A 229 -8.55 -3.93 -21.36
C ASN A 229 -8.91 -5.13 -22.24
N VAL A 230 -7.97 -6.02 -22.58
CA VAL A 230 -8.25 -7.16 -23.49
C VAL A 230 -7.95 -8.50 -22.85
N ILE A 231 -8.90 -9.44 -22.94
CA ILE A 231 -8.70 -10.86 -22.64
C ILE A 231 -8.52 -11.60 -23.96
N LEU A 232 -7.41 -12.31 -24.15
CA LEU A 232 -7.09 -12.98 -25.40
C LEU A 232 -6.35 -14.30 -25.22
N TRP A 233 -6.32 -15.10 -26.29
CA TRP A 233 -5.58 -16.37 -26.36
C TRP A 233 -4.45 -16.31 -27.39
N ARG A 234 -3.22 -16.62 -26.96
CA ARG A 234 -2.05 -16.63 -27.84
C ARG A 234 -0.97 -17.60 -27.37
N ASP A 235 0.04 -17.82 -28.21
CA ASP A 235 1.28 -18.48 -27.78
C ASP A 235 2.16 -17.41 -27.13
N LEU A 236 2.51 -17.59 -25.86
CA LEU A 236 3.34 -16.64 -25.13
C LEU A 236 4.83 -16.76 -25.52
N GLY A 237 5.23 -17.80 -26.27
CA GLY A 237 6.62 -18.01 -26.71
C GLY A 237 7.61 -18.30 -25.57
N ILE A 238 7.12 -18.42 -24.34
CA ILE A 238 7.88 -18.65 -23.11
C ILE A 238 7.37 -19.90 -22.39
N GLY A 239 8.27 -20.86 -22.18
CA GLY A 239 7.91 -22.12 -21.51
C GLY A 239 7.59 -21.91 -20.03
N GLY A 240 6.46 -22.46 -19.58
CA GLY A 240 6.09 -22.53 -18.16
C GLY A 240 5.08 -21.49 -17.68
N PHE A 241 4.62 -20.58 -18.55
CA PHE A 241 3.54 -19.63 -18.25
C PHE A 241 2.20 -20.14 -18.79
N ILE A 242 1.18 -20.09 -17.94
CA ILE A 242 -0.19 -20.51 -18.26
C ILE A 242 -1.03 -19.30 -18.70
N ALA A 243 -0.83 -18.15 -18.04
CA ALA A 243 -1.34 -16.86 -18.44
C ALA A 243 -0.36 -15.76 -17.99
N VAL A 244 -0.60 -14.54 -18.45
CA VAL A 244 0.14 -13.34 -18.03
C VAL A 244 -0.73 -12.10 -18.19
N GLU A 245 -0.69 -11.24 -17.19
CA GLU A 245 -1.15 -9.85 -17.24
C GLU A 245 -0.02 -8.91 -17.69
N THR A 246 -0.36 -7.96 -18.55
CA THR A 246 0.57 -6.95 -19.06
C THR A 246 -0.06 -5.56 -18.96
N PRO A 247 0.45 -4.66 -18.10
CA PRO A 247 -0.05 -3.30 -17.95
C PRO A 247 0.47 -2.37 -19.06
N ASN A 248 -0.29 -1.36 -19.44
CA ASN A 248 0.09 -0.36 -20.43
C ASN A 248 0.52 0.96 -19.74
N PRO A 249 1.67 1.56 -20.11
CA PRO A 249 2.60 1.14 -21.17
C PRO A 249 3.66 0.12 -20.71
N SER A 250 3.63 -1.10 -21.25
CA SER A 250 4.75 -2.04 -21.05
C SER A 250 5.78 -1.95 -22.18
N SER A 251 7.04 -2.10 -21.81
CA SER A 251 8.17 -2.23 -22.75
C SER A 251 8.31 -3.63 -23.35
N ARG A 252 7.52 -4.61 -22.88
CA ARG A 252 7.43 -5.92 -23.53
C ARG A 252 6.41 -5.79 -24.65
N ASN A 253 6.82 -6.13 -25.87
CA ASN A 253 5.88 -6.30 -26.97
C ASN A 253 4.71 -7.19 -26.50
N GLU A 254 3.50 -6.79 -26.89
CA GLU A 254 2.20 -7.51 -26.84
C GLU A 254 1.30 -7.16 -25.64
N GLY A 255 0.03 -6.75 -25.80
CA GLY A 255 -0.83 -6.66 -26.99
C GLY A 255 -1.07 -5.23 -27.53
N PRO A 256 -1.33 -5.06 -28.84
CA PRO A 256 -1.46 -3.75 -29.49
C PRO A 256 -2.79 -3.03 -29.24
N GLU A 257 -3.64 -3.53 -28.33
CA GLU A 257 -5.07 -3.21 -28.31
C GLU A 257 -5.54 -2.35 -27.13
N SER A 258 -4.93 -2.45 -25.94
CA SER A 258 -5.24 -1.52 -24.84
C SER A 258 -4.44 -0.22 -24.97
N LYS A 259 -5.16 0.90 -25.14
CA LYS A 259 -4.55 2.25 -25.12
C LYS A 259 -4.38 2.81 -23.70
N VAL A 260 -5.01 2.17 -22.71
CA VAL A 260 -5.00 2.44 -21.26
C VAL A 260 -5.35 1.11 -20.56
N GLY A 261 -4.76 0.82 -19.39
CA GLY A 261 -5.10 -0.39 -18.61
C GLY A 261 -4.16 -1.58 -18.83
N SER A 262 -4.70 -2.80 -18.84
CA SER A 262 -3.97 -4.07 -18.84
C SER A 262 -4.54 -5.08 -19.82
N ASP A 263 -3.69 -5.91 -20.42
CA ASP A 263 -4.11 -7.08 -21.22
C ASP A 263 -3.87 -8.37 -20.43
N ILE A 264 -4.81 -9.32 -20.50
CA ILE A 264 -4.67 -10.66 -19.95
C ILE A 264 -4.57 -11.65 -21.10
N SER A 265 -3.43 -12.33 -21.20
CA SER A 265 -3.15 -13.29 -22.25
C SER A 265 -3.08 -14.71 -21.70
N PHE A 266 -3.98 -15.57 -22.17
CA PHE A 266 -3.98 -16.99 -21.86
C PHE A 266 -3.17 -17.76 -22.91
N ASN A 267 -2.31 -18.66 -22.43
CA ASN A 267 -1.55 -19.53 -23.31
C ASN A 267 -2.47 -20.61 -23.90
N TYR A 268 -2.78 -20.54 -25.20
CA TYR A 268 -3.61 -21.58 -25.84
C TYR A 268 -2.92 -22.96 -25.84
N ASN A 269 -1.59 -22.99 -25.70
CA ASN A 269 -0.77 -24.20 -25.59
C ASN A 269 -0.06 -24.28 -24.23
N ALA A 270 -0.82 -24.06 -23.14
CA ALA A 270 -0.32 -24.03 -21.76
C ALA A 270 0.45 -25.29 -21.30
N THR A 271 0.39 -26.39 -22.08
CA THR A 271 0.99 -27.68 -21.74
C THR A 271 2.36 -27.93 -22.38
N ASN A 272 2.97 -26.92 -23.03
CA ASN A 272 4.23 -27.07 -23.78
C ASN A 272 4.17 -28.26 -24.76
N GLY A 273 3.06 -28.44 -25.47
CA GLY A 273 2.87 -29.53 -26.44
C GLY A 273 2.41 -30.88 -25.84
N ARG A 274 1.98 -30.92 -24.57
CA ARG A 274 1.31 -32.09 -23.98
C ARG A 274 -0.21 -31.88 -23.92
N ASP A 275 -0.86 -32.09 -25.06
CA ASP A 275 -2.31 -32.10 -25.23
C ASP A 275 -2.98 -30.70 -25.21
N PRO A 276 -3.73 -30.31 -26.27
CA PRO A 276 -4.53 -29.07 -26.30
C PRO A 276 -5.74 -29.06 -25.34
N ALA A 277 -6.02 -30.16 -24.62
CA ALA A 277 -7.19 -30.31 -23.74
C ALA A 277 -6.98 -29.91 -22.27
N GLY A 278 -5.85 -29.27 -21.91
CA GLY A 278 -5.48 -29.04 -20.51
C GLY A 278 -6.34 -28.02 -19.74
N TRP A 279 -7.14 -27.20 -20.42
CA TRP A 279 -8.00 -26.19 -19.79
C TRP A 279 -9.36 -26.75 -19.40
N HIS A 280 -9.78 -26.48 -18.16
CA HIS A 280 -11.08 -26.84 -17.62
C HIS A 280 -12.01 -25.63 -17.58
N PHE A 281 -13.17 -25.77 -18.22
CA PHE A 281 -14.21 -24.74 -18.31
C PHE A 281 -15.55 -25.21 -17.70
N GLY A 282 -15.56 -26.30 -16.92
CA GLY A 282 -16.77 -26.85 -16.29
C GLY A 282 -17.27 -25.98 -15.12
N SER A 283 -18.54 -26.15 -14.74
CA SER A 283 -19.22 -25.36 -13.68
C SER A 283 -18.71 -25.61 -12.27
N SER A 284 -17.97 -26.68 -12.08
CA SER A 284 -17.29 -27.00 -10.83
C SER A 284 -15.79 -27.06 -11.10
N PRO A 285 -14.94 -26.51 -10.23
CA PRO A 285 -13.50 -26.61 -10.38
C PRO A 285 -13.06 -28.07 -10.38
N PRO A 286 -11.94 -28.39 -11.03
CA PRO A 286 -11.41 -29.74 -11.06
C PRO A 286 -10.98 -30.19 -9.66
N SER A 287 -11.14 -31.50 -9.37
CA SER A 287 -10.76 -32.07 -8.07
C SER A 287 -9.26 -32.04 -7.79
N THR A 288 -8.44 -31.86 -8.83
CA THR A 288 -6.98 -31.71 -8.74
C THR A 288 -6.50 -30.69 -9.77
N ARG A 289 -5.64 -29.76 -9.35
CA ARG A 289 -5.00 -28.77 -10.23
C ARG A 289 -3.71 -29.36 -10.78
N THR A 290 -3.66 -29.57 -12.09
CA THR A 290 -2.46 -30.10 -12.77
C THR A 290 -2.31 -29.42 -14.13
N PHE A 291 -1.18 -29.60 -14.81
CA PHE A 291 -1.02 -29.12 -16.19
C PHE A 291 -1.97 -29.79 -17.20
N ALA A 292 -2.62 -30.89 -16.84
CA ALA A 292 -3.65 -31.53 -17.66
C ALA A 292 -5.08 -31.11 -17.25
N ASN A 293 -5.23 -30.31 -16.20
CA ASN A 293 -6.52 -29.89 -15.65
C ASN A 293 -6.39 -28.52 -14.96
N ILE A 294 -6.18 -27.51 -15.80
CA ILE A 294 -5.97 -26.11 -15.45
C ILE A 294 -7.33 -25.43 -15.40
N ASP A 295 -7.78 -24.99 -14.23
CA ASP A 295 -9.05 -24.29 -14.10
C ASP A 295 -8.96 -22.86 -14.65
N PHE A 296 -9.72 -22.57 -15.72
CA PHE A 296 -9.73 -21.27 -16.36
C PHE A 296 -10.18 -20.14 -15.44
N ALA A 297 -11.26 -20.33 -14.66
CA ALA A 297 -11.79 -19.26 -13.81
C ALA A 297 -10.78 -18.86 -12.73
N ASP A 298 -10.04 -19.86 -12.26
CA ASP A 298 -9.10 -19.78 -11.16
C ASP A 298 -7.79 -19.09 -11.63
N VAL A 299 -7.29 -19.40 -12.83
CA VAL A 299 -6.20 -18.65 -13.46
C VAL A 299 -6.65 -17.24 -13.85
N LEU A 300 -7.86 -17.06 -14.39
CA LEU A 300 -8.37 -15.73 -14.73
C LEU A 300 -8.40 -14.82 -13.51
N VAL A 301 -8.79 -15.32 -12.35
CA VAL A 301 -8.81 -14.53 -11.12
C VAL A 301 -7.42 -14.15 -10.67
N HIS A 302 -6.46 -15.06 -10.81
CA HIS A 302 -5.06 -14.77 -10.53
C HIS A 302 -4.58 -13.59 -11.39
N GLU A 303 -4.83 -13.64 -12.70
CA GLU A 303 -4.43 -12.56 -13.62
C GLU A 303 -5.22 -11.27 -13.38
N LEU A 304 -6.50 -11.36 -13.02
CA LEU A 304 -7.27 -10.21 -12.56
C LEU A 304 -6.61 -9.62 -11.31
N GLY A 305 -6.07 -10.45 -10.41
CA GLY A 305 -5.22 -10.04 -9.29
C GLY A 305 -4.08 -9.12 -9.73
N HIS A 306 -3.39 -9.47 -10.81
CA HIS A 306 -2.34 -8.62 -11.38
C HIS A 306 -2.87 -7.32 -11.99
N THR A 307 -4.03 -7.32 -12.66
CA THR A 307 -4.67 -6.06 -13.14
C THR A 307 -5.04 -5.14 -11.98
N GLN A 308 -5.29 -5.75 -10.82
CA GLN A 308 -5.53 -5.13 -9.54
C GLN A 308 -4.23 -4.74 -8.81
N GLY A 309 -3.10 -4.81 -9.51
CA GLY A 309 -1.78 -4.48 -9.00
C GLY A 309 -1.23 -5.48 -8.00
N LEU A 310 -1.84 -6.64 -7.73
CA LEU A 310 -1.28 -7.62 -6.80
C LEU A 310 -0.09 -8.35 -7.41
N ASN A 311 0.98 -8.50 -6.64
CA ASN A 311 2.08 -9.39 -6.97
C ASN A 311 1.87 -10.79 -6.36
N HIS A 312 2.74 -11.73 -6.75
CA HIS A 312 2.72 -13.07 -6.22
C HIS A 312 3.04 -13.11 -4.71
N THR A 313 2.44 -14.07 -4.00
CA THR A 313 2.82 -14.40 -2.62
C THR A 313 3.56 -15.73 -2.52
N ASN A 314 4.13 -15.99 -1.34
CA ASN A 314 4.73 -17.28 -0.99
C ASN A 314 3.73 -18.25 -0.33
N LEU A 315 2.47 -17.86 -0.18
CA LEU A 315 1.44 -18.67 0.42
C LEU A 315 0.75 -19.50 -0.64
N ASN A 316 0.95 -20.82 -0.63
CA ASN A 316 0.29 -21.72 -1.57
C ASN A 316 -1.22 -21.91 -1.33
N THR A 317 -1.83 -21.14 -0.41
CA THR A 317 -3.26 -21.15 -0.10
C THR A 317 -4.04 -20.01 -0.77
N THR A 318 -3.36 -19.02 -1.35
CA THR A 318 -3.97 -17.88 -2.08
C THR A 318 -3.90 -18.10 -3.58
N ILE A 319 -4.83 -17.47 -4.31
CA ILE A 319 -4.83 -17.50 -5.77
C ILE A 319 -3.59 -16.83 -6.33
N MET A 320 -3.02 -15.84 -5.64
CA MET A 320 -1.80 -15.11 -6.03
C MET A 320 -0.51 -15.91 -5.81
N TYR A 321 -0.58 -17.23 -5.58
CA TYR A 321 0.63 -18.05 -5.54
C TYR A 321 1.16 -18.30 -6.96
N SER A 322 2.45 -18.06 -7.17
CA SER A 322 3.09 -18.13 -8.50
C SER A 322 3.16 -19.52 -9.15
N GLN A 323 2.89 -20.62 -8.41
CA GLN A 323 3.04 -21.99 -8.93
C GLN A 323 1.71 -22.75 -8.92
N TRP A 324 0.99 -22.67 -10.05
CA TRP A 324 -0.37 -23.18 -10.22
C TRP A 324 -0.61 -24.66 -9.83
N PRO A 325 0.24 -25.66 -10.12
CA PRO A 325 -0.07 -27.03 -9.71
C PRO A 325 0.16 -27.27 -8.20
N GLN A 326 0.76 -26.32 -7.47
CA GLN A 326 1.09 -26.45 -6.05
C GLN A 326 0.12 -25.72 -5.12
N VAL A 327 -0.88 -25.03 -5.67
CA VAL A 327 -1.88 -24.32 -4.87
C VAL A 327 -2.78 -25.33 -4.13
N GLN A 328 -2.84 -25.26 -2.79
CA GLN A 328 -3.57 -26.19 -1.91
C GLN A 328 -4.98 -25.70 -1.53
N VAL A 329 -5.72 -25.05 -2.45
CA VAL A 329 -7.09 -24.61 -2.14
C VAL A 329 -8.04 -25.83 -2.13
N PHE A 330 -8.45 -26.27 -0.94
CA PHE A 330 -9.52 -27.26 -0.71
C PHE A 330 -10.92 -26.59 -0.82
N PRO A 331 -12.01 -27.35 -1.06
CA PRO A 331 -12.87 -27.22 -2.25
C PRO A 331 -13.58 -25.84 -2.42
N LEU A 332 -13.80 -25.44 -3.68
CA LEU A 332 -14.71 -24.36 -4.14
C LEU A 332 -14.57 -23.00 -3.40
N ARG A 333 -13.48 -22.31 -3.75
CA ARG A 333 -13.14 -20.86 -3.63
C ARG A 333 -13.85 -20.04 -2.53
N THR A 334 -13.20 -19.92 -1.37
CA THR A 334 -13.28 -18.74 -0.48
C THR A 334 -12.02 -17.91 -0.71
N LEU A 335 -12.13 -16.58 -0.89
CA LEU A 335 -10.95 -15.73 -1.06
C LEU A 335 -10.05 -15.79 0.20
N ALA A 336 -8.75 -15.99 0.01
CA ALA A 336 -7.77 -15.86 1.08
C ALA A 336 -7.59 -14.39 1.46
N ASN A 337 -7.08 -14.10 2.66
CA ASN A 337 -6.93 -12.70 3.13
C ASN A 337 -6.14 -11.83 2.14
N GLY A 338 -5.21 -12.42 1.41
CA GLY A 338 -4.44 -11.76 0.39
C GLY A 338 -5.20 -11.34 -0.87
N ASP A 339 -6.10 -12.20 -1.34
CA ASP A 339 -6.98 -11.90 -2.47
C ASP A 339 -7.96 -10.77 -2.08
N LYS A 340 -8.30 -10.67 -0.79
CA LYS A 340 -9.15 -9.62 -0.22
C LYS A 340 -8.39 -8.30 0.04
N ALA A 341 -7.11 -8.38 0.42
CA ALA A 341 -6.25 -7.23 0.73
C ALA A 341 -5.94 -6.39 -0.52
N GLY A 342 -5.75 -7.02 -1.68
CA GLY A 342 -5.43 -6.32 -2.93
C GLY A 342 -6.41 -5.25 -3.36
N ARG A 343 -7.64 -5.34 -2.88
CA ARG A 343 -8.66 -4.36 -3.16
C ARG A 343 -8.49 -3.04 -2.42
N VAL A 344 -8.29 -3.07 -1.10
CA VAL A 344 -8.31 -1.79 -0.34
C VAL A 344 -7.03 -1.02 -0.50
N TYR A 345 -5.99 -1.75 -0.86
CA TYR A 345 -4.88 -1.12 -1.48
C TYR A 345 -5.40 -0.26 -2.69
N GLN A 346 -6.14 -0.78 -3.67
CA GLN A 346 -6.46 -0.07 -4.92
C GLN A 346 -7.42 1.09 -4.85
N HIS A 347 -8.31 1.12 -3.87
CA HIS A 347 -9.31 2.18 -3.81
C HIS A 347 -8.84 3.30 -2.89
N THR A 348 -8.93 4.52 -3.42
CA THR A 348 -9.02 5.73 -2.60
C THR A 348 -10.41 5.88 -1.98
N GLU A 349 -11.29 4.87 -2.03
CA GLU A 349 -12.65 4.92 -1.47
C GLU A 349 -12.97 3.64 -0.67
N ALA A 350 -13.51 3.77 0.54
CA ALA A 350 -13.90 2.66 1.41
C ALA A 350 -15.37 2.75 1.86
N SER A 351 -16.06 1.60 1.91
CA SER A 351 -17.42 1.43 2.42
C SER A 351 -17.77 -0.05 2.58
N GLY A 352 -18.56 -0.42 3.59
CA GLY A 352 -19.08 -1.77 3.84
C GLY A 352 -18.34 -2.51 4.96
N THR A 353 -18.50 -3.84 5.02
CA THR A 353 -17.90 -4.66 6.08
C THR A 353 -16.57 -5.27 5.65
N VAL A 354 -15.52 -5.10 6.45
CA VAL A 354 -14.21 -5.78 6.34
C VAL A 354 -14.25 -7.06 7.16
N ASP A 355 -14.31 -8.22 6.49
CA ASP A 355 -14.39 -9.57 7.10
C ASP A 355 -13.07 -10.37 7.05
N PHE A 356 -11.96 -9.66 6.93
CA PHE A 356 -10.59 -10.17 6.81
C PHE A 356 -9.61 -9.20 7.48
N ASP A 357 -8.42 -9.69 7.82
CA ASP A 357 -7.37 -8.81 8.33
C ASP A 357 -6.84 -7.93 7.20
N MET A 358 -6.60 -6.65 7.47
CA MET A 358 -6.34 -5.69 6.43
C MET A 358 -5.44 -4.55 6.89
N VAL A 359 -4.64 -4.02 5.97
CA VAL A 359 -3.77 -2.87 6.23
C VAL A 359 -4.02 -1.78 5.19
N TRP A 360 -4.15 -0.52 5.62
CA TRP A 360 -4.21 0.66 4.76
C TRP A 360 -2.80 1.25 4.55
N THR A 361 -2.10 0.86 3.47
CA THR A 361 -0.69 1.26 3.21
C THR A 361 -0.45 1.97 1.87
N ALA A 362 -1.18 1.65 0.79
CA ALA A 362 -0.76 2.05 -0.55
C ALA A 362 -1.05 3.52 -0.88
N ASN A 363 -2.20 4.06 -0.42
CA ASN A 363 -2.63 5.41 -0.77
C ASN A 363 -2.39 6.39 0.38
N PRO A 364 -1.71 7.54 0.15
CA PRO A 364 -1.56 8.58 1.17
C PRO A 364 -2.90 9.22 1.54
N GLU A 365 -3.91 9.11 0.66
CA GLU A 365 -5.27 9.58 0.92
C GLU A 365 -6.30 8.49 0.62
N MET A 366 -7.22 8.27 1.56
CA MET A 366 -8.37 7.38 1.43
C MET A 366 -9.65 8.13 1.79
N GLN A 367 -10.65 8.08 0.94
CA GLN A 367 -11.98 8.58 1.19
C GLN A 367 -12.88 7.46 1.72
N VAL A 368 -13.77 7.76 2.64
CA VAL A 368 -14.74 6.81 3.20
C VAL A 368 -16.12 7.26 2.74
N VAL A 369 -16.62 6.62 1.68
CA VAL A 369 -17.85 7.02 0.96
C VAL A 369 -19.12 6.45 1.57
N GLY A 370 -18.99 5.36 2.34
CA GLY A 370 -20.05 4.73 3.14
C GLY A 370 -19.53 4.32 4.51
N ASP A 371 -20.40 3.79 5.37
CA ASP A 371 -19.95 3.29 6.68
C ASP A 371 -18.99 2.12 6.48
N VAL A 372 -17.88 2.10 7.22
CA VAL A 372 -16.93 0.99 7.22
C VAL A 372 -17.07 0.24 8.54
N THR A 373 -17.15 -1.09 8.49
CA THR A 373 -17.26 -1.95 9.69
C THR A 373 -16.18 -3.02 9.68
N ILE A 374 -15.32 -3.03 10.69
CA ILE A 374 -14.34 -4.10 10.89
C ILE A 374 -15.02 -5.21 11.67
N ALA A 375 -15.15 -6.40 11.07
CA ALA A 375 -15.86 -7.52 11.66
C ALA A 375 -15.16 -8.07 12.91
N SER A 376 -15.90 -8.78 13.75
CA SER A 376 -15.33 -9.42 14.95
C SER A 376 -14.23 -10.41 14.59
N GLY A 377 -13.16 -10.40 15.38
CA GLY A 377 -11.97 -11.24 15.15
C GLY A 377 -11.10 -10.81 13.97
N LYS A 378 -11.37 -9.65 13.36
CA LYS A 378 -10.58 -9.09 12.25
C LYS A 378 -9.79 -7.86 12.67
N LEU A 379 -8.65 -7.65 12.02
CA LEU A 379 -7.78 -6.50 12.24
C LEU A 379 -7.89 -5.50 11.07
N LEU A 380 -8.02 -4.22 11.41
CA LEU A 380 -7.62 -3.13 10.52
C LEU A 380 -6.36 -2.46 11.08
N GLU A 381 -5.30 -2.44 10.29
CA GLU A 381 -4.09 -1.67 10.56
C GLU A 381 -3.99 -0.47 9.60
N ILE A 382 -3.56 0.68 10.11
CA ILE A 382 -3.38 1.91 9.35
C ILE A 382 -1.96 2.38 9.60
N GLU A 383 -1.15 2.39 8.54
CA GLU A 383 0.23 2.86 8.61
C GLU A 383 0.32 4.37 8.80
N GLU A 384 1.53 4.86 9.10
CA GLU A 384 1.84 6.28 9.24
C GLU A 384 1.59 7.11 7.96
N GLY A 385 1.42 8.42 8.15
CA GLY A 385 1.34 9.41 7.07
C GLY A 385 0.09 9.34 6.19
N LYS A 386 -0.95 8.60 6.59
CA LYS A 386 -2.22 8.47 5.82
C LYS A 386 -3.21 9.55 6.19
N THR A 387 -3.96 10.03 5.20
CA THR A 387 -5.12 10.91 5.37
C THR A 387 -6.40 10.17 5.00
N ILE A 388 -7.35 10.06 5.93
CA ILE A 388 -8.61 9.33 5.76
C ILE A 388 -9.77 10.32 5.87
N LYS A 389 -10.47 10.54 4.75
CA LYS A 389 -11.52 11.56 4.62
C LYS A 389 -12.91 10.93 4.57
N PHE A 390 -13.74 11.20 5.57
CA PHE A 390 -15.08 10.63 5.67
C PHE A 390 -16.15 11.52 5.02
N ASN A 391 -17.01 10.94 4.19
CA ASN A 391 -18.22 11.60 3.76
C ASN A 391 -19.11 11.95 4.96
N SER A 392 -19.95 12.98 4.79
CA SER A 392 -20.85 13.45 5.85
C SER A 392 -21.64 12.29 6.48
N ALA A 393 -21.69 12.28 7.81
CA ALA A 393 -22.31 11.27 8.67
C ALA A 393 -21.75 9.84 8.58
N LYS A 394 -20.70 9.56 7.78
CA LYS A 394 -20.09 8.23 7.72
C LYS A 394 -19.22 7.94 8.93
N LYS A 395 -19.03 6.67 9.25
CA LYS A 395 -18.26 6.21 10.42
C LYS A 395 -17.32 5.05 10.10
N LEU A 396 -16.32 4.90 10.95
CA LEU A 396 -15.51 3.69 11.07
C LEU A 396 -15.97 2.94 12.33
N THR A 397 -16.63 1.80 12.15
CA THR A 397 -17.13 0.93 13.22
C THR A 397 -16.17 -0.23 13.44
N ILE A 398 -15.71 -0.43 14.67
CA ILE A 398 -14.78 -1.51 15.03
C ILE A 398 -15.52 -2.53 15.89
N ASN A 399 -15.81 -3.71 15.34
CA ASN A 399 -16.21 -4.90 16.10
C ASN A 399 -15.02 -5.85 16.34
N GLY A 400 -13.93 -5.67 15.60
CA GLY A 400 -12.66 -6.40 15.72
C GLY A 400 -11.58 -5.58 16.41
N THR A 401 -10.43 -5.44 15.74
CA THR A 401 -9.26 -4.69 16.24
C THR A 401 -8.88 -3.55 15.29
N LEU A 402 -8.53 -2.39 15.82
CA LEU A 402 -7.98 -1.25 15.06
C LEU A 402 -6.59 -0.88 15.59
N ASN A 403 -5.58 -0.89 14.73
CA ASN A 403 -4.23 -0.41 15.02
C ASN A 403 -3.88 0.77 14.11
N VAL A 404 -3.78 1.97 14.65
CA VAL A 404 -3.28 3.15 13.93
C VAL A 404 -1.84 3.40 14.36
N ASN A 405 -0.92 3.20 13.43
CA ASN A 405 0.52 3.19 13.65
C ASN A 405 1.19 4.45 13.10
N GLY A 406 0.69 5.63 13.46
CA GLY A 406 1.36 6.89 13.11
C GLY A 406 2.74 7.01 13.78
N GLN A 407 3.54 7.96 13.32
CA GLN A 407 4.78 8.37 13.97
C GLN A 407 4.84 9.90 14.09
N SER A 408 5.70 10.40 14.98
CA SER A 408 5.96 11.84 15.07
C SER A 408 6.50 12.36 13.74
N GLY A 409 5.83 13.37 13.17
CA GLY A 409 6.15 13.92 11.85
C GLY A 409 5.59 13.13 10.66
N SER A 410 4.86 12.03 10.93
CA SER A 410 4.16 11.21 9.95
C SER A 410 2.82 10.72 10.55
N GLU A 411 2.04 11.66 11.08
CA GLU A 411 0.78 11.36 11.76
C GLU A 411 -0.28 10.83 10.80
N VAL A 412 -1.18 9.97 11.30
CA VAL A 412 -2.38 9.57 10.56
C VAL A 412 -3.48 10.60 10.77
N THR A 413 -4.06 11.14 9.70
CA THR A 413 -5.12 12.14 9.78
C THR A 413 -6.48 11.52 9.45
N PHE A 414 -7.43 11.55 10.38
CA PHE A 414 -8.85 11.25 10.15
C PHE A 414 -9.62 12.58 10.09
N THR A 415 -10.23 12.89 8.96
CA THR A 415 -10.94 14.15 8.74
C THR A 415 -12.20 13.92 7.90
N ARG A 416 -12.98 14.96 7.64
CA ARG A 416 -14.16 14.88 6.75
C ARG A 416 -13.81 15.23 5.30
N THR A 417 -14.67 14.83 4.37
CA THR A 417 -14.64 15.39 3.02
C THR A 417 -15.27 16.79 2.98
N GLY A 418 -14.76 17.66 2.10
CA GLY A 418 -15.28 19.00 1.88
C GLY A 418 -15.05 20.00 3.04
N THR A 419 -15.75 21.13 3.02
CA THR A 419 -15.53 22.27 3.94
C THR A 419 -16.67 22.54 4.93
N SER A 420 -17.80 21.82 4.85
CA SER A 420 -18.86 21.81 5.87
C SER A 420 -19.31 20.40 6.30
N GLY A 421 -20.04 20.30 7.40
CA GLY A 421 -20.59 19.04 7.93
C GLY A 421 -19.65 18.33 8.90
N THR A 422 -20.08 17.18 9.42
CA THR A 422 -19.26 16.30 10.26
C THR A 422 -19.39 14.84 9.83
N TRP A 423 -18.38 14.05 10.15
CA TRP A 423 -18.45 12.59 10.10
C TRP A 423 -18.72 12.04 11.50
N SER A 424 -19.15 10.78 11.60
CA SER A 424 -19.70 10.22 12.84
C SER A 424 -18.64 9.63 13.80
N GLY A 425 -17.35 9.78 13.49
CA GLY A 425 -16.25 9.35 14.35
C GLY A 425 -15.81 7.90 14.19
N ILE A 426 -14.78 7.54 14.97
CA ILE A 426 -14.32 6.16 15.16
C ILE A 426 -15.12 5.54 16.31
N GLN A 427 -15.71 4.37 16.09
CA GLN A 427 -16.65 3.75 17.04
C GLN A 427 -16.22 2.34 17.40
N PHE A 428 -15.61 2.18 18.57
CA PHE A 428 -15.31 0.88 19.18
C PHE A 428 -16.56 0.31 19.83
N GLN A 429 -17.02 -0.85 19.33
CA GLN A 429 -18.20 -1.56 19.82
C GLN A 429 -17.84 -2.61 20.87
N THR A 430 -18.85 -3.24 21.46
CA THR A 430 -18.69 -4.30 22.46
C THR A 430 -17.71 -5.38 21.99
N GLY A 431 -16.70 -5.70 22.79
CA GLY A 431 -15.72 -6.75 22.50
C GLY A 431 -14.63 -6.37 21.49
N SER A 432 -14.62 -5.14 20.98
CA SER A 432 -13.54 -4.63 20.12
C SER A 432 -12.26 -4.31 20.91
N SER A 433 -11.15 -4.04 20.23
CA SER A 433 -9.92 -3.56 20.86
C SER A 433 -9.11 -2.68 19.91
N GLY A 434 -8.10 -1.97 20.39
CA GLY A 434 -7.21 -1.24 19.49
C GLY A 434 -6.30 -0.22 20.14
N THR A 435 -5.38 0.29 19.32
CA THR A 435 -4.50 1.41 19.65
C THR A 435 -4.60 2.47 18.56
N ILE A 436 -4.74 3.73 18.96
CA ILE A 436 -4.59 4.88 18.06
C ILE A 436 -3.38 5.67 18.54
N ALA A 437 -2.29 5.61 17.77
CA ALA A 437 -1.04 6.32 18.08
C ALA A 437 -0.69 7.35 17.00
N TYR A 438 -0.22 8.53 17.41
CA TYR A 438 0.23 9.61 16.52
C TYR A 438 -0.78 9.92 15.41
N ALA A 439 -2.01 10.22 15.81
CA ALA A 439 -3.10 10.53 14.88
C ALA A 439 -3.73 11.90 15.14
N THR A 440 -4.14 12.58 14.07
CA THR A 440 -5.00 13.76 14.10
C THR A 440 -6.42 13.34 13.76
N ILE A 441 -7.38 13.52 14.67
CA ILE A 441 -8.80 13.22 14.46
C ILE A 441 -9.57 14.53 14.51
N GLU A 442 -10.17 14.94 13.39
CA GLU A 442 -10.79 16.24 13.29
C GLU A 442 -12.15 16.24 12.58
N HIS A 443 -12.96 17.26 12.90
CA HIS A 443 -14.26 17.51 12.26
C HIS A 443 -15.29 16.39 12.37
N ALA A 444 -15.19 15.59 13.45
CA ALA A 444 -16.14 14.53 13.77
C ALA A 444 -17.27 15.05 14.67
N THR A 445 -18.42 14.35 14.68
CA THR A 445 -19.47 14.58 15.69
C THR A 445 -18.95 14.20 17.07
N LYS A 446 -18.44 12.96 17.17
CA LYS A 446 -17.61 12.49 18.27
C LYS A 446 -16.28 12.05 17.68
N GLY A 447 -15.14 12.47 18.21
CA GLY A 447 -13.84 12.04 17.69
C GLY A 447 -13.67 10.52 17.81
N VAL A 448 -13.73 10.03 19.05
CA VAL A 448 -13.71 8.60 19.36
C VAL A 448 -14.85 8.25 20.31
N PHE A 449 -15.64 7.25 19.93
CA PHE A 449 -16.67 6.64 20.77
C PHE A 449 -16.26 5.22 21.14
N VAL A 450 -16.30 4.89 22.43
CA VAL A 450 -15.93 3.58 22.96
C VAL A 450 -17.09 3.05 23.80
N SER A 451 -17.58 1.85 23.49
CA SER A 451 -18.74 1.26 24.16
C SER A 451 -18.46 -0.18 24.58
N ASN A 452 -18.57 -0.46 25.88
CA ASN A 452 -18.46 -1.79 26.48
C ASN A 452 -17.20 -2.57 26.04
N THR A 453 -16.03 -1.92 26.07
CA THR A 453 -14.73 -2.58 25.83
C THR A 453 -13.64 -2.06 26.76
N ASN A 454 -12.61 -2.90 27.00
CA ASN A 454 -11.57 -2.64 28.01
C ASN A 454 -10.15 -2.49 27.45
N ASN A 455 -9.98 -2.56 26.12
CA ASN A 455 -8.65 -2.62 25.48
C ASN A 455 -8.51 -1.57 24.38
N VAL A 456 -8.74 -0.29 24.71
CA VAL A 456 -8.55 0.83 23.78
C VAL A 456 -7.53 1.82 24.35
N THR A 457 -6.48 2.10 23.58
CA THR A 457 -5.46 3.10 23.92
C THR A 457 -5.43 4.23 22.89
N ILE A 458 -5.40 5.47 23.36
CA ILE A 458 -5.20 6.68 22.56
C ILE A 458 -3.92 7.35 23.06
N ASP A 459 -2.91 7.46 22.21
CA ASP A 459 -1.55 7.86 22.61
C ASP A 459 -0.94 8.85 21.61
N ASN A 460 -0.41 9.99 22.06
CA ASN A 460 0.21 10.99 21.20
C ASN A 460 -0.71 11.51 20.06
N CYS A 461 -2.01 11.63 20.32
CA CYS A 461 -2.99 12.06 19.32
C CYS A 461 -3.40 13.53 19.49
N THR A 462 -3.88 14.13 18.40
CA THR A 462 -4.58 15.43 18.41
C THR A 462 -6.04 15.21 18.03
N ILE A 463 -6.99 15.58 18.91
CA ILE A 463 -8.42 15.45 18.66
C ILE A 463 -9.04 16.85 18.69
N GLN A 464 -9.58 17.30 17.56
CA GLN A 464 -9.98 18.70 17.42
C GLN A 464 -11.23 18.93 16.58
N ASN A 465 -11.80 20.13 16.70
CA ASN A 465 -12.91 20.60 15.86
C ASN A 465 -14.15 19.66 15.86
N PHE A 466 -14.47 19.03 16.99
CA PHE A 466 -15.62 18.14 17.14
C PHE A 466 -16.90 18.89 17.55
N THR A 467 -18.09 18.36 17.23
CA THR A 467 -19.36 19.06 17.55
C THR A 467 -20.02 18.62 18.86
N GLU A 468 -19.80 17.39 19.31
CA GLU A 468 -20.34 16.89 20.59
C GLU A 468 -19.22 16.63 21.60
N GLN A 469 -18.42 15.57 21.36
CA GLN A 469 -17.31 15.19 22.23
C GLN A 469 -16.03 14.84 21.49
N GLY A 470 -14.88 15.12 22.09
CA GLY A 470 -13.59 14.64 21.58
C GLY A 470 -13.52 13.12 21.76
N ILE A 471 -13.68 12.68 23.01
CA ILE A 471 -13.71 11.27 23.38
C ILE A 471 -14.95 11.01 24.26
N TYR A 472 -15.72 9.98 23.92
CA TYR A 472 -16.84 9.50 24.73
C TYR A 472 -16.68 8.00 24.99
N ALA A 473 -16.42 7.63 26.23
CA ALA A 473 -16.28 6.26 26.68
C ALA A 473 -17.44 5.86 27.58
N GLN A 474 -18.15 4.80 27.20
CA GLN A 474 -19.28 4.23 27.93
C GLN A 474 -18.96 2.83 28.42
N SER A 475 -19.00 2.62 29.75
CA SER A 475 -18.75 1.34 30.40
C SER A 475 -17.48 0.65 29.87
N SER A 476 -16.39 1.42 29.71
CA SER A 476 -15.19 0.99 28.99
C SER A 476 -13.90 1.35 29.72
N ALA A 477 -12.99 0.40 29.90
CA ALA A 477 -11.62 0.70 30.31
C ALA A 477 -10.82 1.18 29.08
N LEU A 478 -10.33 2.42 29.14
CA LEU A 478 -9.50 3.02 28.10
C LEU A 478 -8.33 3.77 28.72
N THR A 479 -7.24 3.85 27.97
CA THR A 479 -6.10 4.70 28.33
C THR A 479 -6.01 5.87 27.35
N ILE A 480 -6.00 7.10 27.86
CA ILE A 480 -5.78 8.32 27.07
C ILE A 480 -4.53 8.99 27.61
N LYS A 481 -3.50 9.11 26.77
CA LYS A 481 -2.24 9.71 27.22
C LYS A 481 -1.50 10.51 26.16
N ASN A 482 -0.66 11.42 26.60
CA ASN A 482 0.22 12.24 25.74
C ASN A 482 -0.53 12.98 24.62
N SER A 483 -1.83 13.19 24.77
CA SER A 483 -2.70 13.64 23.67
C SER A 483 -3.20 15.07 23.90
N THR A 484 -3.51 15.76 22.82
CA THR A 484 -4.14 17.09 22.84
C THR A 484 -5.59 16.98 22.41
N ILE A 485 -6.53 17.43 23.25
CA ILE A 485 -7.95 17.52 22.95
C ILE A 485 -8.35 18.99 22.97
N ASN A 486 -8.57 19.57 21.80
CA ASN A 486 -8.79 21.01 21.64
C ASN A 486 -10.05 21.28 20.83
N ASN A 487 -11.01 22.04 21.38
CA ASN A 487 -12.20 22.39 20.60
C ASN A 487 -12.77 23.77 20.93
N PRO A 488 -12.48 24.80 20.12
CA PRO A 488 -12.92 26.17 20.39
C PRO A 488 -14.44 26.41 20.22
N GLY A 489 -15.24 25.37 19.97
CA GLY A 489 -16.70 25.45 19.78
C GLY A 489 -17.51 25.43 21.09
N ALA A 490 -18.53 26.29 21.16
CA ALA A 490 -19.41 26.44 22.33
C ALA A 490 -20.19 25.16 22.69
N GLY A 491 -20.26 24.82 23.98
CA GLY A 491 -21.12 23.75 24.51
C GLY A 491 -20.58 22.31 24.41
N SER A 492 -19.39 22.11 23.85
CA SER A 492 -18.77 20.78 23.68
C SER A 492 -18.10 20.26 24.95
N HIS A 493 -17.98 18.93 25.08
CA HIS A 493 -17.23 18.28 26.17
C HIS A 493 -15.98 17.63 25.59
N ALA A 494 -14.79 17.83 26.17
CA ALA A 494 -13.58 17.23 25.61
C ALA A 494 -13.54 15.71 25.84
N VAL A 495 -13.62 15.27 27.09
CA VAL A 495 -13.60 13.84 27.45
C VAL A 495 -14.77 13.52 28.36
N ILE A 496 -15.55 12.49 28.02
CA ILE A 496 -16.56 11.89 28.91
C ILE A 496 -16.22 10.42 29.11
N VAL A 497 -16.10 10.01 30.37
CA VAL A 497 -16.03 8.62 30.81
C VAL A 497 -17.24 8.36 31.69
N THR A 498 -18.16 7.52 31.22
CA THR A 498 -19.41 7.24 31.93
C THR A 498 -19.70 5.76 32.04
N GLY A 499 -20.24 5.33 33.18
CA GLY A 499 -20.74 3.98 33.36
C GLY A 499 -22.21 3.81 32.96
N VAL A 500 -22.59 2.55 32.76
CA VAL A 500 -23.95 2.02 32.95
C VAL A 500 -23.78 0.86 33.92
N ALA A 501 -24.37 0.98 35.11
CA ALA A 501 -24.28 -0.06 36.13
C ALA A 501 -24.69 -1.44 35.56
N PRO A 502 -24.01 -2.54 35.92
CA PRO A 502 -23.07 -2.72 37.04
C PRO A 502 -21.60 -2.89 36.61
N VAL A 503 -21.08 -2.07 35.68
CA VAL A 503 -19.73 -2.24 35.14
C VAL A 503 -18.72 -1.31 35.83
N SER A 504 -17.63 -1.87 36.37
CA SER A 504 -16.44 -1.09 36.73
C SER A 504 -15.61 -0.82 35.48
N ALA A 505 -15.30 0.44 35.21
CA ALA A 505 -14.45 0.86 34.11
C ALA A 505 -13.23 1.58 34.68
N ALA A 506 -12.05 0.96 34.56
CA ALA A 506 -10.79 1.55 34.98
C ALA A 506 -10.19 2.36 33.82
N ALA A 507 -10.73 3.56 33.60
CA ALA A 507 -10.14 4.49 32.64
C ALA A 507 -8.91 5.16 33.26
N ASN A 508 -7.83 5.31 32.49
CA ASN A 508 -6.66 6.08 32.91
C ASN A 508 -6.40 7.23 31.93
N VAL A 509 -6.51 8.47 32.41
CA VAL A 509 -6.39 9.68 31.60
C VAL A 509 -5.25 10.53 32.13
N PHE A 510 -4.11 10.55 31.42
CA PHE A 510 -2.94 11.23 31.94
C PHE A 510 -2.00 11.87 30.93
N ASN A 511 -1.25 12.89 31.37
CA ASN A 511 -0.30 13.63 30.53
C ASN A 511 -0.96 14.19 29.24
N ASN A 512 -2.21 14.63 29.33
CA ASN A 512 -2.94 15.22 28.20
C ASN A 512 -3.04 16.74 28.34
N ILE A 513 -3.20 17.41 27.20
CA ILE A 513 -3.58 18.81 27.13
C ILE A 513 -5.03 18.89 26.69
N ILE A 514 -5.92 19.32 27.56
CA ILE A 514 -7.34 19.53 27.28
C ILE A 514 -7.60 21.03 27.30
N GLU A 515 -7.94 21.60 26.15
CA GLU A 515 -8.03 23.05 26.02
C GLU A 515 -9.26 23.51 25.21
N ASN A 516 -9.79 24.65 25.65
CA ASN A 516 -10.89 25.35 24.99
C ASN A 516 -12.24 24.62 24.89
N PRO A 517 -12.56 23.52 25.60
CA PRO A 517 -13.87 22.89 25.42
C PRO A 517 -14.94 23.86 25.93
N GLY A 518 -15.96 24.10 25.11
CA GLY A 518 -17.00 25.08 25.41
C GLY A 518 -17.84 24.76 26.65
N ASN A 519 -17.72 23.57 27.25
CA ASN A 519 -18.37 23.19 28.50
C ASN A 519 -17.40 22.46 29.45
N ILE A 520 -17.25 21.13 29.34
CA ILE A 520 -16.49 20.33 30.32
C ILE A 520 -15.17 19.85 29.71
N GLY A 521 -14.08 20.02 30.46
CA GLY A 521 -12.78 19.43 30.14
C GLY A 521 -12.83 17.90 30.20
N LEU A 522 -13.08 17.38 31.39
CA LEU A 522 -13.16 15.94 31.62
C LEU A 522 -14.33 15.62 32.55
N GLU A 523 -15.15 14.65 32.18
CA GLU A 523 -16.25 14.14 33.01
C GLU A 523 -16.04 12.67 33.35
N VAL A 524 -16.18 12.32 34.64
CA VAL A 524 -16.28 10.94 35.13
C VAL A 524 -17.63 10.78 35.83
N SER A 525 -18.50 9.92 35.30
CA SER A 525 -19.87 9.81 35.81
C SER A 525 -20.43 8.39 35.86
N ASN A 526 -21.50 8.20 36.64
CA ASN A 526 -22.38 7.02 36.65
C ASN A 526 -21.74 5.72 37.14
N ASN A 527 -21.32 5.70 38.42
CA ASN A 527 -20.85 4.54 39.19
C ASN A 527 -19.59 3.89 38.64
N LEU A 528 -18.60 4.72 38.28
CA LEU A 528 -17.29 4.23 37.89
C LEU A 528 -16.34 4.18 39.08
N ASP A 529 -15.64 3.04 39.21
CA ASP A 529 -14.58 2.81 40.18
C ASP A 529 -13.26 2.55 39.46
N GLY A 530 -12.15 3.04 40.03
CA GLY A 530 -10.81 2.79 39.50
C GLY A 530 -10.44 3.68 38.31
N VAL A 531 -11.16 4.78 38.09
CA VAL A 531 -10.77 5.80 37.11
C VAL A 531 -9.67 6.68 37.71
N GLN A 532 -8.59 6.88 36.96
CA GLN A 532 -7.50 7.77 37.35
C GLN A 532 -7.39 8.92 36.34
N VAL A 533 -7.29 10.15 36.87
CA VAL A 533 -7.10 11.37 36.07
C VAL A 533 -5.90 12.11 36.65
N HIS A 534 -4.78 12.08 35.95
CA HIS A 534 -3.55 12.66 36.50
C HIS A 534 -2.59 13.28 35.51
N ASP A 535 -1.72 14.18 35.97
CA ASP A 535 -0.71 14.84 35.13
C ASP A 535 -1.30 15.56 33.89
N ASN A 536 -2.59 15.92 33.89
CA ASN A 536 -3.21 16.62 32.76
C ASN A 536 -3.13 18.14 32.94
N THR A 537 -3.03 18.84 31.82
CA THR A 537 -3.26 20.29 31.72
C THR A 537 -4.66 20.53 31.18
N ILE A 538 -5.56 21.15 31.96
CA ILE A 538 -6.96 21.40 31.58
C ILE A 538 -7.25 22.90 31.66
N ARG A 539 -7.68 23.52 30.56
CA ARG A 539 -7.87 24.98 30.55
C ARG A 539 -8.91 25.52 29.58
N ASN A 540 -9.30 26.78 29.80
CA ASN A 540 -10.23 27.55 28.96
C ASN A 540 -11.58 26.85 28.80
N CYS A 541 -12.17 26.41 29.91
CA CYS A 541 -13.36 25.58 29.92
C CYS A 541 -14.46 26.14 30.82
N ALA A 542 -15.67 25.59 30.83
CA ALA A 542 -16.63 25.95 31.88
C ALA A 542 -16.28 25.23 33.19
N TYR A 543 -16.06 23.91 33.12
CA TYR A 543 -15.63 23.09 34.26
C TYR A 543 -14.43 22.22 33.87
N GLY A 544 -13.36 22.22 34.68
CA GLY A 544 -12.14 21.44 34.42
C GLY A 544 -12.40 19.94 34.48
N VAL A 545 -12.64 19.43 35.68
CA VAL A 545 -13.03 18.05 35.94
C VAL A 545 -14.40 18.02 36.59
N ASN A 546 -15.31 17.20 36.07
CA ASN A 546 -16.65 16.98 36.60
C ASN A 546 -16.79 15.52 37.06
N LEU A 547 -17.26 15.31 38.29
CA LEU A 547 -17.42 13.98 38.89
C LEU A 547 -18.86 13.77 39.33
N GLY A 548 -19.48 12.66 38.95
CA GLY A 548 -20.86 12.31 39.35
C GLY A 548 -21.02 10.84 39.72
N LEU A 549 -21.52 10.54 40.92
CA LEU A 549 -21.73 9.16 41.41
C LEU A 549 -20.53 8.22 41.13
N SER A 550 -19.27 8.64 41.30
CA SER A 550 -18.09 7.81 40.91
C SER A 550 -16.92 8.00 41.89
N ASN A 551 -16.07 6.98 42.04
CA ASN A 551 -14.90 6.97 42.93
C ASN A 551 -13.60 7.04 42.13
N ALA A 552 -13.35 8.20 41.51
CA ALA A 552 -12.14 8.45 40.73
C ALA A 552 -11.00 9.01 41.60
N GLU A 553 -9.77 8.75 41.19
CA GLU A 553 -8.55 9.35 41.76
C GLU A 553 -8.10 10.49 40.85
N ILE A 554 -8.03 11.72 41.38
CA ILE A 554 -7.70 12.94 40.63
C ILE A 554 -6.48 13.60 41.26
N PHE A 555 -5.33 13.56 40.57
CA PHE A 555 -4.08 14.05 41.14
C PHE A 555 -3.08 14.62 40.14
N ASN A 556 -2.18 15.49 40.58
CA ASN A 556 -1.15 16.10 39.72
C ASN A 556 -1.69 16.82 38.48
N ASN A 557 -2.95 17.25 38.45
CA ASN A 557 -3.48 17.99 37.31
C ASN A 557 -3.24 19.49 37.49
N TYR A 558 -2.97 20.18 36.38
CA TYR A 558 -2.89 21.62 36.28
C TYR A 558 -4.16 22.14 35.59
N ILE A 559 -5.01 22.87 36.32
CA ILE A 559 -6.32 23.35 35.87
C ILE A 559 -6.38 24.87 35.96
N GLU A 560 -6.60 25.56 34.84
CA GLU A 560 -6.63 27.02 34.79
C GLU A 560 -7.76 27.59 33.92
N ASP A 561 -8.15 28.84 34.17
CA ASP A 561 -9.06 29.61 33.32
C ASP A 561 -10.40 28.91 33.01
N CYS A 562 -10.94 28.16 33.98
CA CYS A 562 -12.27 27.57 33.85
C CYS A 562 -13.36 28.40 34.53
N SER A 563 -14.36 28.82 33.75
CA SER A 563 -15.28 29.92 34.09
C SER A 563 -16.24 29.62 35.23
N ASN A 564 -16.58 28.34 35.45
CA ASN A 564 -17.54 27.90 36.46
C ASN A 564 -16.90 27.06 37.57
N GLY A 565 -15.70 26.51 37.36
CA GLY A 565 -14.93 25.82 38.41
C GLY A 565 -13.84 24.90 37.89
N GLY A 566 -12.83 24.65 38.73
CA GLY A 566 -11.74 23.70 38.42
C GLY A 566 -12.21 22.25 38.51
N ILE A 567 -12.49 21.77 39.73
CA ILE A 567 -13.04 20.42 39.97
C ILE A 567 -14.43 20.55 40.59
N ARG A 568 -15.43 19.88 40.00
CA ARG A 568 -16.82 19.84 40.46
C ARG A 568 -17.22 18.42 40.85
N ILE A 569 -17.76 18.26 42.06
CA ILE A 569 -18.26 16.99 42.60
C ILE A 569 -19.79 17.06 42.67
N LEU A 570 -20.47 16.05 42.11
CA LEU A 570 -21.92 15.94 42.02
C LEU A 570 -22.40 14.60 42.60
N GLN A 571 -23.66 14.56 43.04
CA GLN A 571 -24.44 13.35 43.33
C GLN A 571 -23.67 12.31 44.19
N ASP A 572 -23.28 12.66 45.42
CA ASP A 572 -22.65 11.77 46.41
C ASP A 572 -21.40 10.98 45.94
N ALA A 573 -20.68 11.47 44.93
CA ALA A 573 -19.38 10.91 44.54
C ALA A 573 -18.35 11.00 45.69
N THR A 574 -17.53 9.96 45.88
CA THR A 574 -16.44 9.92 46.87
C THR A 574 -15.06 9.74 46.21
N PRO A 575 -14.57 10.74 45.47
CA PRO A 575 -13.25 10.69 44.82
C PRO A 575 -12.09 10.91 45.80
N ASP A 576 -10.91 10.37 45.49
CA ASP A 576 -9.64 10.79 46.14
C ASP A 576 -9.04 11.92 45.30
N ILE A 577 -8.87 13.11 45.90
CA ILE A 577 -8.38 14.32 45.21
C ILE A 577 -7.20 14.88 45.99
N HIS A 578 -6.02 14.91 45.36
CA HIS A 578 -4.79 15.42 45.98
C HIS A 578 -3.84 16.02 44.94
N ASP A 579 -2.93 16.90 45.35
CA ASP A 579 -1.81 17.38 44.52
C ASP A 579 -2.21 18.03 43.18
N ASN A 580 -3.38 18.69 43.10
CA ASN A 580 -3.81 19.41 41.90
C ASN A 580 -3.54 20.92 42.04
N ASP A 581 -3.02 21.53 40.98
CA ASP A 581 -2.85 22.98 40.86
C ASP A 581 -4.05 23.59 40.14
N ILE A 582 -4.85 24.40 40.86
CA ILE A 582 -6.06 25.06 40.31
C ILE A 582 -5.90 26.57 40.39
N LEU A 583 -5.88 27.24 39.24
CA LEU A 583 -5.56 28.67 39.10
C LEU A 583 -6.63 29.44 38.31
N LEU A 584 -6.65 30.77 38.50
CA LEU A 584 -7.42 31.74 37.69
C LEU A 584 -8.94 31.49 37.57
N ILE A 585 -9.55 30.90 38.60
CA ILE A 585 -11.01 30.66 38.64
C ILE A 585 -11.76 31.93 39.12
N PRO A 586 -12.89 32.34 38.48
CA PRO A 586 -13.68 33.51 38.89
C PRO A 586 -14.18 33.44 40.35
N GLN A 587 -14.28 34.60 41.01
CA GLN A 587 -14.77 34.68 42.39
C GLN A 587 -16.22 34.18 42.51
N GLY A 588 -16.46 33.21 43.40
CA GLY A 588 -17.76 32.59 43.65
C GLY A 588 -17.86 31.11 43.22
N CYS A 589 -16.88 30.62 42.47
CA CYS A 589 -16.74 29.21 42.12
C CYS A 589 -15.93 28.45 43.18
N SER A 590 -16.33 27.22 43.50
CA SER A 590 -15.68 26.41 44.53
C SER A 590 -14.24 26.06 44.14
N LEU A 591 -13.28 26.69 44.81
CA LEU A 591 -11.85 26.36 44.75
C LEU A 591 -11.58 25.23 45.75
N ILE A 592 -11.46 23.98 45.28
CA ILE A 592 -10.89 22.91 46.12
C ILE A 592 -9.37 22.96 45.93
N ARG A 593 -8.67 23.75 46.74
CA ARG A 593 -7.20 23.70 46.86
C ARG A 593 -6.85 22.50 47.76
N ALA A 594 -6.84 21.28 47.21
CA ALA A 594 -6.51 20.08 47.97
C ALA A 594 -4.99 19.88 48.02
N SER A 595 -4.34 20.48 49.02
CA SER A 595 -2.95 20.15 49.38
C SER A 595 -2.85 18.96 50.36
N HIS A 596 -3.98 18.33 50.72
CA HIS A 596 -4.10 17.15 51.57
C HIS A 596 -5.32 16.34 51.13
N ARG A 597 -5.23 14.99 51.22
CA ARG A 597 -6.33 14.02 51.00
C ARG A 597 -7.63 14.52 51.65
N ILE A 598 -8.70 14.60 50.86
CA ILE A 598 -10.06 14.93 51.33
C ILE A 598 -10.82 13.64 51.62
#